data_AF-M3GZ82-F1
#
_entry.id   AF-M3GZ82-F1
#
_cell.length_a   1.000
_cell.length_b   1.000
_cell.length_c   1.000
_cell.angle_alpha   90.00
_cell.angle_beta   90.00
_cell.angle_gamma   90.00
#
_symmetry.space_group_name_H-M   'P 1'
#
loop_
_entity.id
_entity.type
_entity.pdbx_description
1 polymer ?
#
loop_
_entity_poly.entity_id
_entity_poly.type
_entity_poly.pdbx_seq_one_letter_code
_entity_poly.pdbx_strand_id
1 'polypeptide(L)'
;MLDEILDDERFAAMMKEHVFECVEYLLKNDRSFSAMANLDLVKFNPELPEYIMGTFTAPVIVFTLAGYTFSSAKLTPEELSFEAGF
;
A
#
# COMPACT_ATOMS: atom_id res chain seq x y z
N MET A 1 1.80 -5.18 -25.24
CA MET A 1 1.86 -3.71 -25.08
C MET A 1 1.91 -3.27 -23.62
N LEU A 2 0.87 -3.52 -22.80
CA LEU A 2 0.91 -3.22 -21.36
C LEU A 2 1.78 -4.22 -20.59
N ASP A 3 1.63 -5.51 -20.88
CA ASP A 3 2.44 -6.55 -20.21
C ASP A 3 3.93 -6.37 -20.49
N GLU A 4 4.30 -5.98 -21.72
CA GLU A 4 5.69 -5.69 -22.09
C GLU A 4 6.34 -4.58 -21.25
N ILE A 5 5.60 -3.53 -20.87
CA ILE A 5 6.16 -2.46 -20.04
C ILE A 5 6.11 -2.81 -18.56
N LEU A 6 5.15 -3.63 -18.13
CA LEU A 6 5.05 -4.13 -16.76
C LEU A 6 6.12 -5.18 -16.44
N ASP A 7 6.55 -5.95 -17.45
CA ASP A 7 7.65 -6.92 -17.37
C ASP A 7 9.04 -6.29 -17.61
N ASP A 8 9.11 -5.00 -18.00
CA ASP A 8 10.39 -4.30 -18.16
C ASP A 8 11.00 -3.99 -16.79
N GLU A 9 12.11 -4.67 -16.46
CA GLU A 9 12.80 -4.54 -15.17
C GLU A 9 13.24 -3.10 -14.86
N ARG A 10 13.60 -2.33 -15.89
CA ARG A 10 14.09 -0.96 -15.75
C ARG A 10 12.92 -0.03 -15.41
N PHE A 11 11.79 -0.23 -16.08
CA PHE A 11 10.55 0.47 -15.78
C PHE A 11 10.05 0.12 -14.37
N ALA A 12 10.06 -1.16 -13.99
CA ALA A 12 9.67 -1.60 -12.66
C ALA A 12 10.55 -0.98 -11.54
N ALA A 13 11.87 -0.94 -11.74
CA ALA A 13 12.79 -0.31 -10.80
C ALA A 13 12.52 1.20 -10.65
N MET A 14 12.34 1.91 -11.76
CA MET A 14 12.01 3.33 -11.77
C MET A 14 10.66 3.62 -11.10
N MET A 15 9.63 2.80 -11.37
CA MET A 15 8.32 2.91 -10.72
C MET A 15 8.43 2.70 -9.21
N LYS A 16 9.23 1.72 -8.76
CA LYS A 16 9.44 1.47 -7.33
C LYS A 16 10.09 2.66 -6.63
N GLU A 17 11.12 3.24 -7.24
CA GLU A 17 11.81 4.44 -6.73
C GLU A 17 10.85 5.61 -6.60
N HIS A 18 10.13 5.95 -7.68
CA HIS A 18 9.23 7.11 -7.66
C HIS A 18 8.00 6.92 -6.77
N VAL A 19 7.45 5.70 -6.65
CA VAL A 19 6.37 5.42 -5.69
C VAL A 19 6.86 5.69 -4.26
N PHE A 20 8.07 5.24 -3.92
CA PHE A 20 8.65 5.51 -2.60
C PHE A 20 8.78 7.02 -2.37
N GLU A 21 9.37 7.77 -3.31
CA GLU A 21 9.54 9.22 -3.21
C GLU A 21 8.20 9.96 -3.05
N CYS A 22 7.18 9.57 -3.82
CA CYS A 22 5.84 10.16 -3.72
C CYS A 22 5.20 9.90 -2.36
N VAL A 23 5.22 8.66 -1.88
CA VAL A 23 4.64 8.31 -0.57
C VAL A 23 5.40 9.02 0.55
N GLU A 24 6.74 9.05 0.48
CA GLU A 24 7.58 9.75 1.45
C GLU A 24 7.25 11.24 1.51
N TYR A 25 7.09 11.88 0.34
CA TYR A 25 6.71 13.28 0.25
C TYR A 25 5.33 13.54 0.87
N LEU A 26 4.33 12.70 0.59
CA LEU A 26 2.98 12.84 1.15
C LEU A 26 2.99 12.72 2.68
N LEU A 27 3.73 11.74 3.20
CA LEU A 27 3.90 11.54 4.65
C LEU A 27 4.61 12.73 5.32
N LYS A 28 5.72 13.20 4.76
CA LYS A 28 6.50 14.34 5.28
C LYS A 28 5.74 15.68 5.26
N ASN A 29 4.71 15.80 4.43
CA ASN A 29 3.93 17.03 4.26
C ASN A 29 2.50 16.93 4.81
N ASP A 30 2.23 15.95 5.69
CA ASP A 30 0.93 15.76 6.34
C ASP A 30 -0.25 15.70 5.34
N ARG A 31 -0.03 15.05 4.19
CA ARG A 31 -1.04 14.91 3.13
C ARG A 31 -1.65 13.52 3.17
N SER A 32 -2.90 13.44 3.61
CA SER A 32 -3.67 12.20 3.54
C SER A 32 -3.83 11.70 2.10
N PHE A 33 -3.76 10.39 1.92
CA PHE A 33 -3.89 9.73 0.63
C PHE A 33 -4.57 8.37 0.78
N SER A 34 -4.90 7.73 -0.34
CA SER A 34 -5.33 6.34 -0.36
C SER A 34 -4.38 5.52 -1.21
N ALA A 35 -4.11 4.29 -0.77
CA ALA A 35 -3.29 3.33 -1.48
C ALA A 35 -4.17 2.13 -1.88
N MET A 36 -4.22 1.85 -3.20
CA MET A 36 -4.78 0.60 -3.70
C MET A 36 -3.67 -0.44 -3.73
N ALA A 37 -3.91 -1.59 -3.11
CA ALA A 37 -2.96 -2.69 -3.04
C ALA A 37 -3.58 -3.98 -3.58
N ASN A 38 -2.75 -4.82 -4.21
CA ASN A 38 -3.11 -6.22 -4.44
C ASN A 38 -3.19 -6.92 -3.09
N LEU A 39 -4.33 -7.57 -2.81
CA LEU A 39 -4.60 -8.23 -1.54
C LEU A 39 -3.58 -9.33 -1.22
N ASP A 40 -3.05 -10.02 -2.24
CA ASP A 40 -2.02 -11.06 -2.09
C ASP A 40 -0.68 -10.51 -1.56
N LEU A 41 -0.47 -9.19 -1.68
CA LEU A 41 0.74 -8.50 -1.20
C LEU A 41 0.51 -7.80 0.15
N VAL A 42 -0.69 -7.90 0.72
CA VAL A 42 -1.03 -7.31 2.02
C VAL A 42 -0.83 -8.34 3.13
N LYS A 43 -0.18 -7.91 4.21
CA LYS A 43 -0.03 -8.71 5.43
C LYS A 43 -0.78 -8.05 6.58
N PHE A 44 -1.59 -8.83 7.28
CA PHE A 44 -2.29 -8.39 8.48
C PHE A 44 -1.56 -8.93 9.71
N ASN A 45 -1.21 -8.06 10.65
CA ASN A 45 -0.59 -8.45 11.92
C ASN A 45 -1.24 -7.66 13.07
N PRO A 46 -2.10 -8.29 13.91
CA PRO A 46 -2.48 -9.71 13.85
C PRO A 46 -3.31 -10.04 12.61
N GLU A 47 -3.44 -11.33 12.29
CA GLU A 47 -4.29 -11.81 11.20
C GLU A 47 -5.74 -11.34 11.39
N LEU A 48 -6.42 -11.00 10.28
CA LEU A 48 -7.84 -10.65 10.33
C LEU A 48 -8.69 -11.90 10.61
N PRO A 49 -9.77 -11.75 11.39
CA PRO A 49 -10.76 -12.81 11.54
C PRO A 49 -11.34 -13.26 10.18
N GLU A 50 -11.63 -14.56 10.04
CA GLU A 50 -12.17 -15.14 8.80
C GLU A 50 -13.45 -14.45 8.31
N TYR A 51 -14.31 -13.99 9.24
CA TYR A 51 -15.56 -13.31 8.88
C TYR A 51 -15.33 -11.95 8.21
N ILE A 52 -14.19 -11.29 8.44
CA ILE A 52 -13.78 -10.05 7.75
C ILE A 52 -13.07 -10.41 6.45
N MET A 53 -12.10 -11.33 6.52
CA MET A 53 -11.33 -11.76 5.34
C MET A 53 -12.24 -12.30 4.23
N GLY A 54 -13.28 -13.05 4.59
CA GLY A 54 -14.28 -13.59 3.66
C GLY A 54 -15.15 -12.53 2.98
N THR A 55 -15.10 -11.26 3.40
CA THR A 55 -15.80 -10.16 2.73
C THR A 55 -15.00 -9.58 1.55
N PHE A 56 -13.70 -9.87 1.47
CA PHE A 56 -12.85 -9.39 0.39
C PHE A 56 -13.05 -10.22 -0.88
N THR A 57 -13.97 -9.76 -1.75
CA THR A 57 -14.30 -10.46 -3.00
C THR A 57 -13.44 -10.01 -4.19
N ALA A 58 -12.73 -8.89 -4.08
CA ALA A 58 -11.87 -8.35 -5.11
C ALA A 58 -10.40 -8.63 -4.80
N PRO A 59 -9.53 -8.82 -5.82
CA PRO A 59 -8.09 -9.03 -5.62
C PRO A 59 -7.36 -7.76 -5.17
N VAL A 60 -8.08 -6.64 -5.00
CA VAL A 60 -7.53 -5.36 -4.59
C VAL A 60 -8.32 -4.78 -3.43
N ILE A 61 -7.61 -4.08 -2.56
CA ILE A 61 -8.16 -3.37 -1.41
C ILE A 61 -7.62 -1.94 -1.39
N VAL A 62 -8.44 -0.99 -0.94
CA VAL A 62 -8.04 0.41 -0.81
C VAL A 62 -7.92 0.76 0.66
N PHE A 63 -6.75 1.26 1.06
CA PHE A 63 -6.51 1.78 2.40
C PHE A 63 -6.45 3.29 2.36
N THR A 64 -7.20 3.96 3.24
CA THR A 64 -7.10 5.40 3.44
C THR A 64 -6.16 5.69 4.60
N LEU A 65 -5.05 6.39 4.30
CA LEU A 65 -4.10 6.89 5.28
C LEU A 65 -4.51 8.31 5.69
N ALA A 66 -5.27 8.40 6.78
CA ALA A 66 -5.74 9.63 7.40
C ALA A 66 -5.90 9.44 8.92
N GLY A 67 -5.84 10.53 9.69
CA GLY A 67 -5.96 10.43 11.15
C GLY A 67 -4.92 9.48 11.76
N TYR A 68 -5.36 8.52 12.57
CA TYR A 68 -4.46 7.61 13.28
C TYR A 68 -3.70 6.64 12.36
N THR A 69 -4.30 6.25 11.23
CA THR A 69 -3.63 5.38 10.24
C THR A 69 -2.49 6.13 9.55
N PHE A 70 -2.65 7.43 9.33
CA PHE A 70 -1.58 8.29 8.84
C PHE A 70 -0.46 8.48 9.87
N SER A 71 -0.81 8.78 11.12
CA SER A 71 0.20 9.05 12.17
C SER A 71 1.03 7.83 12.55
N SER A 72 0.52 6.62 12.33
CA SER A 72 1.22 5.36 12.60
C SER A 72 2.02 4.85 11.38
N ALA A 73 1.91 5.51 10.23
CA ALA A 73 2.49 5.06 8.99
C ALA A 73 4.03 5.09 9.03
N LYS A 74 4.64 4.00 8.57
CA LYS A 74 6.08 3.82 8.42
C LYS A 74 6.35 3.36 7.01
N LEU A 75 7.26 4.06 6.33
CA LEU A 75 7.68 3.74 4.98
C LEU A 75 9.13 3.24 5.01
N THR A 76 9.38 2.06 4.43
CA THR A 76 10.71 1.52 4.14
C THR A 76 10.83 1.22 2.64
N PRO A 77 12.04 0.93 2.12
CA PRO A 77 12.21 0.54 0.71
C PRO A 77 11.45 -0.73 0.29
N GLU A 78 10.94 -1.50 1.25
CA GLU A 78 10.25 -2.79 1.06
C GLU A 78 8.75 -2.69 1.31
N GLU A 79 8.31 -1.87 2.27
CA GLU A 79 6.90 -1.84 2.67
C GLU A 79 6.42 -0.48 3.19
N LEU A 80 5.11 -0.27 3.10
CA LEU A 80 4.36 0.73 3.83
C LEU A 80 3.53 0.01 4.89
N SER A 81 3.84 0.23 6.16
CA SER A 81 3.09 -0.34 7.30
C SER A 81 2.40 0.76 8.09
N PHE A 82 1.21 0.46 8.62
CA PHE A 82 0.41 1.38 9.44
C PHE A 82 -0.55 0.59 10.32
N GLU A 83 -1.03 1.21 11.39
CA GLU A 83 -2.09 0.64 12.22
C GLU A 83 -3.44 0.95 11.59
N ALA A 84 -4.33 -0.03 11.52
CA ALA A 84 -5.69 0.12 11.04
C ALA A 84 -6.64 -0.62 12.00
N GLY A 85 -7.76 0.04 12.33
CA GLY A 85 -8.86 -0.60 13.05
C GLY A 85 -9.71 -1.44 12.10
N PHE A 86 -10.29 -2.50 12.65
CA PHE A 86 -11.30 -3.35 12.00
C PHE A 86 -12.64 -3.24 12.73
#